data_AF-A0A0C9YC61-F1
#
_entry.id   AF-A0A0C9YC61-F1
#
_cell.length_a   1.000
_cell.length_b   1.000
_cell.length_c   1.000
_cell.angle_alpha   90.00
_cell.angle_beta   90.00
_cell.angle_gamma   90.00
#
_symmetry.space_group_name_H-M   'P 1'
#
loop_
_entity.id
_entity.type
_entity.pdbx_description
1 polymer ?
#
loop_
_entity_poly.entity_id
_entity_poly.type
_entity_poly.pdbx_seq_one_letter_code
_entity_poly.pdbx_strand_id
1 'polypeptide(L)'
;MTAELTSRKKTLELTSQIEFKALAMFDAQPNRAFSYSLSFHAGQYRLYMYDRAGGIYSCSYDLHESPLMLLHILCATAFAPASWLGMDDTFDCQLHPVITVDATQYFIIAKCFSSSVIQGRATNVWFVAKSILAGSDPNNIFVVKDSWVNIEHQLLEEQIFEALKDVECVPKVKEAWTVQRDGQDDLTSLCCPAAFMSHFNQSCDHRTHRRLVLTPAGRPITHTASPLEVVTCLLDLIIGKEFVFRYNVV
;
A
#
# COMPACT_ATOMS: atom_id res chain seq x y z
N MET A 1 6.98 -6.94 13.61
CA MET A 1 7.50 -5.84 14.44
C MET A 1 9.01 -5.77 14.24
N THR A 2 9.59 -4.56 14.22
CA THR A 2 11.05 -4.38 14.22
C THR A 2 11.52 -3.75 15.53
N ALA A 3 12.83 -3.79 15.82
CA ALA A 3 13.40 -3.09 16.96
C ALA A 3 14.73 -2.43 16.60
N GLU A 4 15.06 -1.32 17.27
CA GLU A 4 16.36 -0.65 17.20
C GLU A 4 16.88 -0.39 18.61
N LEU A 5 18.16 -0.71 18.85
CA LEU A 5 18.82 -0.57 20.14
C LEU A 5 20.09 0.24 19.94
N THR A 6 20.23 1.36 20.67
CA THR A 6 21.43 2.19 20.58
C THR A 6 21.90 2.70 21.93
N SER A 7 23.21 2.63 22.15
CA SER A 7 23.89 3.28 23.28
C SER A 7 24.17 4.76 23.04
N ARG A 8 24.00 5.27 21.80
CA ARG A 8 24.31 6.65 21.43
C ARG A 8 23.19 7.61 21.83
N LYS A 9 23.53 8.72 22.49
CA LYS A 9 22.59 9.75 23.01
C LYS A 9 21.73 10.48 21.96
N LYS A 10 21.88 10.20 20.67
CA LYS A 10 21.34 11.05 19.59
C LYS A 10 20.06 10.46 19.02
N THR A 11 18.92 10.99 19.46
CA THR A 11 17.57 10.50 19.11
C THR A 11 17.20 10.65 17.63
N LEU A 12 17.77 11.64 16.92
CA LEU A 12 17.47 11.87 15.50
C LEU A 12 17.93 10.73 14.59
N GLU A 13 19.11 10.15 14.86
CA GLU A 13 19.63 8.99 14.10
C GLU A 13 18.76 7.75 14.31
N LEU A 14 18.18 7.60 15.50
CA LEU A 14 17.33 6.47 15.87
C LEU A 14 15.99 6.49 15.11
N THR A 15 15.32 7.64 15.05
CA THR A 15 14.05 7.76 14.31
C THR A 15 14.25 7.48 12.82
N SER A 16 15.30 8.02 12.20
CA SER A 16 15.60 7.74 10.78
C SER A 16 15.91 6.27 10.52
N GLN A 17 16.58 5.58 11.43
CA GLN A 17 16.82 4.13 11.31
C GLN A 17 15.54 3.32 11.38
N ILE A 18 14.64 3.67 12.32
CA ILE A 18 13.34 3.00 12.45
C ILE A 18 12.49 3.25 11.21
N GLU A 19 12.49 4.47 10.70
CA GLU A 19 11.81 4.86 9.47
C GLU A 19 12.32 4.04 8.28
N PHE A 20 13.64 3.92 8.11
CA PHE A 20 14.24 3.08 7.06
C PHE A 20 13.84 1.60 7.20
N LYS A 21 13.81 1.07 8.42
CA LYS A 21 13.32 -0.30 8.67
C LYS A 21 11.86 -0.46 8.34
N ALA A 22 11.02 0.53 8.65
CA ALA A 22 9.60 0.51 8.28
C ALA A 22 9.43 0.48 6.75
N LEU A 23 10.20 1.30 6.03
CA LEU A 23 10.22 1.29 4.56
C LEU A 23 10.62 -0.09 4.01
N ALA A 24 11.73 -0.66 4.51
CA ALA A 24 12.18 -1.99 4.11
C ALA A 24 11.16 -3.09 4.41
N MET A 25 10.44 -2.99 5.54
CA MET A 25 9.34 -3.89 5.88
C MET A 25 8.19 -3.82 4.88
N PHE A 26 7.80 -2.61 4.47
CA PHE A 26 6.75 -2.41 3.48
C PHE A 26 7.12 -2.92 2.09
N ASP A 27 8.39 -2.83 1.70
CA ASP A 27 8.87 -3.39 0.43
C ASP A 27 8.94 -4.91 0.45
N ALA A 28 9.39 -5.49 1.57
CA ALA A 28 9.52 -6.93 1.74
C ALA A 28 8.18 -7.65 1.97
N GLN A 29 7.20 -6.95 2.54
CA GLN A 29 5.87 -7.50 2.88
C GLN A 29 4.80 -6.64 2.21
N PRO A 30 4.43 -6.93 0.94
CA PRO A 30 3.46 -6.12 0.20
C PRO A 30 2.07 -6.14 0.82
N ASN A 31 1.74 -7.17 1.59
CA ASN A 31 0.51 -7.29 2.37
C ASN A 31 0.56 -6.59 3.73
N ARG A 32 1.50 -5.65 3.93
CA ARG A 32 1.62 -4.88 5.17
C ARG A 32 1.07 -3.46 5.00
N ALA A 33 -0.03 -3.19 5.68
CA ALA A 33 -0.66 -1.88 5.74
C ALA A 33 0.03 -0.93 6.73
N PHE A 34 0.46 -1.45 7.89
CA PHE A 34 1.22 -0.71 8.90
C PHE A 34 2.24 -1.59 9.63
N SER A 35 3.18 -0.95 10.33
CA SER A 35 4.28 -1.62 11.03
C SER A 35 4.54 -0.99 12.40
N TYR A 36 4.61 -1.83 13.43
CA TYR A 36 5.13 -1.45 14.73
C TYR A 36 6.64 -1.64 14.84
N SER A 37 7.29 -0.69 15.52
CA SER A 37 8.71 -0.75 15.84
C SER A 37 8.99 -0.30 17.27
N LEU A 38 9.92 -0.95 17.95
CA LEU A 38 10.38 -0.55 19.28
C LEU A 38 11.76 0.09 19.19
N SER A 39 11.99 1.13 19.98
CA SER A 39 13.33 1.67 20.20
C SER A 39 13.74 1.51 21.66
N PHE A 40 15.03 1.24 21.87
CA PHE A 40 15.64 1.19 23.20
C PHE A 40 16.87 2.09 23.21
N HIS A 41 16.91 3.02 24.16
CA HIS A 41 18.00 3.96 24.29
C HIS A 41 18.21 4.39 25.74
N ALA A 42 19.42 4.23 26.28
CA ALA A 42 19.80 4.70 27.62
C ALA A 42 18.82 4.30 28.75
N GLY A 43 18.37 3.05 28.75
CA GLY A 43 17.38 2.55 29.73
C GLY A 43 15.94 2.96 29.45
N GLN A 44 15.71 3.72 28.38
CA GLN A 44 14.39 4.13 27.94
C GLN A 44 13.93 3.31 26.74
N TYR A 45 12.62 3.23 26.53
CA TYR A 45 12.04 2.64 25.33
C TYR A 45 10.85 3.44 24.80
N ARG A 46 10.56 3.27 23.50
CA ARG A 46 9.44 3.93 22.82
C ARG A 46 8.85 3.02 21.75
N LEU A 47 7.53 3.05 21.60
CA LEU A 47 6.80 2.37 20.54
C LEU A 47 6.53 3.34 19.39
N TYR A 48 6.75 2.87 18.17
CA TYR A 48 6.49 3.56 16.91
C TYR A 48 5.49 2.76 16.10
N MET A 49 4.64 3.46 15.37
CA MET A 49 3.75 2.89 14.36
C MET A 49 3.93 3.70 13.08
N TYR A 50 4.23 3.03 11.98
CA TYR A 50 4.28 3.62 10.66
C TYR A 50 3.20 2.99 9.78
N ASP A 51 2.49 3.81 9.02
CA ASP A 51 1.55 3.41 7.99
C ASP A 51 1.80 4.24 6.71
N ARG A 52 0.79 4.38 5.83
CA ARG A 52 0.91 5.15 4.59
C ARG A 52 0.56 6.64 4.71
N ALA A 53 0.16 7.08 5.89
CA ALA A 53 0.00 8.48 6.28
C ALA A 53 1.26 9.04 6.96
N GLY A 54 2.12 8.19 7.51
CA GLY A 54 3.39 8.58 8.13
C GLY A 54 3.73 7.74 9.35
N GLY A 55 4.45 8.34 10.30
CA GLY A 55 4.85 7.70 11.55
C GLY A 55 4.34 8.44 12.77
N ILE A 56 3.78 7.69 13.73
CA ILE A 56 3.47 8.16 15.08
C ILE A 56 4.26 7.37 16.12
N TYR A 57 4.40 7.92 17.31
CA TYR A 57 5.13 7.26 18.39
C TYR A 57 4.59 7.64 19.77
N SER A 58 4.78 6.74 20.72
CA SER A 58 4.43 6.98 22.13
C SER A 58 5.38 7.99 22.78
N CYS A 59 5.07 8.43 24.00
CA CYS A 59 6.09 9.00 24.87
C CYS A 59 7.23 7.99 25.12
N SER A 60 8.34 8.49 25.68
CA SER A 60 9.42 7.63 26.17
C SER A 60 9.04 7.06 27.54
N TYR A 61 9.34 5.79 27.76
CA TYR A 61 9.15 5.12 29.04
C TYR A 61 10.50 4.67 29.60
N ASP A 62 10.69 4.80 30.92
CA ASP A 62 11.81 4.17 31.59
C ASP A 62 11.56 2.66 31.74
N LEU A 63 12.55 1.85 31.35
CA LEU A 63 12.47 0.40 31.41
C LEU A 63 12.30 -0.12 32.84
N HIS A 64 12.95 0.52 33.81
CA HIS A 64 12.96 0.10 35.20
C HIS A 64 11.74 0.62 35.96
N GLU A 65 11.24 1.81 35.60
CA GLU A 65 10.02 2.34 36.23
C GLU A 65 8.74 1.75 35.62
N SER A 66 8.76 1.41 34.32
CA SER A 66 7.58 0.92 33.58
C SER A 66 7.81 -0.41 32.84
N PRO A 67 8.31 -1.49 33.48
CA PRO A 67 8.57 -2.77 32.81
C PRO A 67 7.28 -3.49 32.39
N LEU A 68 6.17 -3.30 33.12
CA LEU A 68 4.89 -3.92 32.79
C LEU A 68 4.32 -3.42 31.46
N MET A 69 4.52 -2.14 31.14
CA MET A 69 4.09 -1.57 29.86
C MET A 69 4.86 -2.21 28.69
N LEU A 70 6.17 -2.46 28.85
CA LEU A 70 6.93 -3.19 27.86
C LEU A 70 6.40 -4.61 27.67
N LEU A 71 6.11 -5.32 28.76
CA LEU A 71 5.51 -6.65 28.70
C LEU A 71 4.16 -6.63 27.97
N HIS A 72 3.30 -5.65 28.22
CA HIS A 72 2.04 -5.50 27.49
C HIS A 72 2.25 -5.30 25.99
N ILE A 73 3.23 -4.49 25.59
CA ILE A 73 3.56 -4.30 24.17
C ILE A 73 4.06 -5.60 23.54
N LEU A 74 4.96 -6.32 24.21
CA LEU A 74 5.48 -7.60 23.73
C LEU A 74 4.38 -8.67 23.64
N CYS A 75 3.53 -8.78 24.65
CA CYS A 75 2.39 -9.70 24.63
C CYS A 75 1.39 -9.33 23.53
N ALA A 76 1.00 -8.06 23.42
CA ALA A 76 0.10 -7.62 22.36
C ALA A 76 0.68 -7.95 20.98
N THR A 77 1.97 -7.72 20.76
CA THR A 77 2.58 -7.93 19.44
C THR A 77 2.91 -9.37 19.11
N ALA A 78 3.06 -10.24 20.11
CA ALA A 78 3.28 -11.67 19.94
C ALA A 78 1.97 -12.45 19.73
N PHE A 79 0.86 -12.00 20.33
CA PHE A 79 -0.39 -12.76 20.39
C PHE A 79 -1.59 -12.11 19.69
N ALA A 80 -1.49 -10.84 19.26
CA ALA A 80 -2.59 -10.21 18.54
C ALA A 80 -2.84 -10.89 17.17
N PRO A 81 -4.08 -10.83 16.66
CA PRO A 81 -4.38 -11.22 15.30
C PRO A 81 -3.50 -10.51 14.28
N ALA A 82 -3.21 -11.18 13.16
CA ALA A 82 -2.35 -10.62 12.12
C ALA A 82 -2.88 -9.28 11.57
N SER A 83 -4.20 -9.12 11.46
CA SER A 83 -4.87 -7.87 11.05
C SER A 83 -4.53 -6.70 11.97
N TRP A 84 -4.45 -6.95 13.27
CA TRP A 84 -4.08 -5.95 14.29
C TRP A 84 -2.59 -5.61 14.26
N LEU A 85 -1.78 -6.45 13.62
CA LEU A 85 -0.37 -6.22 13.36
C LEU A 85 -0.11 -5.66 11.96
N GLY A 86 -1.16 -5.21 11.29
CA GLY A 86 -1.11 -4.53 10.00
C GLY A 86 -0.95 -5.46 8.81
N MET A 87 -1.28 -6.74 8.96
CA MET A 87 -1.35 -7.68 7.84
C MET A 87 -2.70 -7.56 7.15
N ASP A 88 -2.65 -7.50 5.83
CA ASP A 88 -3.80 -7.67 4.95
C ASP A 88 -4.00 -9.16 4.66
N ASP A 89 -5.13 -9.70 5.08
CA ASP A 89 -5.50 -11.11 4.94
C ASP A 89 -6.02 -11.45 3.54
N THR A 90 -6.35 -10.44 2.74
CA THR A 90 -6.78 -10.63 1.36
C THR A 90 -5.61 -10.78 0.39
N PHE A 91 -4.38 -10.67 0.88
CA PHE A 91 -3.15 -10.91 0.13
C PHE A 91 -2.36 -12.05 0.78
N ASP A 92 -2.41 -13.23 0.16
CA ASP A 92 -1.64 -14.39 0.58
C ASP A 92 -0.28 -14.42 -0.12
N CYS A 93 0.80 -14.35 0.66
CA CYS A 93 2.18 -14.35 0.19
C CYS A 93 2.84 -15.75 0.23
N GLN A 94 2.06 -16.84 0.41
CA GLN A 94 2.58 -18.21 0.46
C GLN A 94 3.01 -18.75 -0.92
N LEU A 95 3.21 -20.08 -1.02
CA LEU A 95 3.82 -20.78 -2.16
C LEU A 95 3.19 -20.41 -3.53
N HIS A 96 1.90 -20.10 -3.54
CA HIS A 96 1.18 -19.57 -4.71
C HIS A 96 0.54 -18.25 -4.31
N PRO A 97 1.22 -17.11 -4.54
CA PRO A 97 0.74 -15.84 -4.04
C PRO A 97 -0.58 -15.44 -4.72
N VAL A 98 -1.55 -15.05 -3.92
CA VAL A 98 -2.92 -14.70 -4.36
C VAL A 98 -3.30 -13.34 -3.81
N ILE A 99 -3.93 -12.53 -4.65
CA ILE A 99 -4.65 -11.32 -4.24
C ILE A 99 -6.13 -11.59 -4.39
N THR A 100 -6.86 -11.35 -3.31
CA THR A 100 -8.32 -11.33 -3.31
C THR A 100 -8.78 -9.88 -3.48
N VAL A 101 -9.67 -9.67 -4.45
CA VAL A 101 -10.35 -8.40 -4.68
C VAL A 101 -11.83 -8.67 -4.49
N ASP A 102 -12.41 -8.10 -3.44
CA ASP A 102 -13.77 -8.42 -2.98
C ASP A 102 -13.95 -9.95 -2.77
N ALA A 103 -14.74 -10.62 -3.61
CA ALA A 103 -14.93 -12.08 -3.56
C ALA A 103 -14.05 -12.86 -4.56
N THR A 104 -13.30 -12.17 -5.43
CA THR A 104 -12.58 -12.80 -6.54
C THR A 104 -11.10 -13.00 -6.21
N GLN A 105 -10.61 -14.23 -6.36
CA GLN A 105 -9.20 -14.55 -6.22
C GLN A 105 -8.43 -14.44 -7.54
N TYR A 106 -7.23 -13.88 -7.45
CA TYR A 106 -6.31 -13.66 -8.56
C TYR A 106 -4.92 -14.18 -8.20
N PHE A 107 -4.39 -15.11 -8.99
CA PHE A 107 -3.03 -15.63 -8.83
C PHE A 107 -2.02 -14.62 -9.34
N ILE A 108 -1.02 -14.28 -8.52
CA ILE A 108 0.03 -13.35 -8.90
C ILE A 108 1.02 -14.05 -9.84
N ILE A 109 1.23 -13.44 -11.00
CA ILE A 109 2.23 -13.87 -12.00
C ILE A 109 3.55 -13.14 -11.76
N ALA A 110 3.49 -11.80 -11.67
CA ALA A 110 4.67 -10.96 -11.53
C ALA A 110 4.32 -9.57 -10.97
N LYS A 111 5.31 -8.93 -10.34
CA LYS A 111 5.23 -7.51 -9.95
C LYS A 111 5.64 -6.63 -11.13
N CYS A 112 4.78 -5.71 -11.54
CA CYS A 112 5.03 -4.78 -12.65
C CYS A 112 5.69 -3.49 -12.17
N PHE A 113 5.24 -2.99 -11.02
CA PHE A 113 5.66 -1.70 -10.46
C PHE A 113 5.51 -1.71 -8.94
N SER A 114 6.37 -0.95 -8.28
CA SER A 114 6.35 -0.73 -6.84
C SER A 114 6.82 0.69 -6.54
N SER A 115 6.08 1.41 -5.71
CA SER A 115 6.55 2.66 -5.11
C SER A 115 6.99 2.40 -3.67
N SER A 116 8.30 2.47 -3.43
CA SER A 116 8.89 2.37 -2.10
C SER A 116 8.82 3.75 -1.43
N VAL A 117 7.71 3.99 -0.74
CA VAL A 117 7.47 5.20 0.06
C VAL A 117 6.78 4.83 1.36
N ILE A 118 7.09 5.60 2.41
CA ILE A 118 6.36 5.51 3.68
C ILE A 118 5.03 6.22 3.51
N GLN A 119 5.08 7.55 3.34
CA GLN A 119 3.89 8.36 3.12
C GLN A 119 3.59 8.51 1.64
N GLY A 120 2.32 8.33 1.26
CA GLY A 120 1.88 8.52 -0.12
C GLY A 120 1.01 7.38 -0.62
N ARG A 121 1.01 7.18 -1.94
CA ARG A 121 0.16 6.16 -2.59
C ARG A 121 0.68 4.74 -2.40
N ALA A 122 1.98 4.58 -2.15
CA ALA A 122 2.63 3.26 -2.00
C ALA A 122 2.16 2.24 -3.05
N THR A 123 2.02 2.69 -4.30
CA THR A 123 1.36 1.90 -5.35
C THR A 123 2.16 0.64 -5.68
N ASN A 124 1.49 -0.51 -5.62
CA ASN A 124 1.96 -1.78 -6.13
C ASN A 124 1.11 -2.19 -7.33
N VAL A 125 1.75 -2.68 -8.39
CA VAL A 125 1.05 -3.15 -9.58
C VAL A 125 1.50 -4.57 -9.90
N TRP A 126 0.54 -5.45 -10.11
CA TRP A 126 0.76 -6.89 -10.29
C TRP A 126 0.09 -7.38 -11.56
N PHE A 127 0.79 -8.20 -12.34
CA PHE A 127 0.16 -9.07 -13.33
C PHE A 127 -0.44 -10.26 -12.61
N VAL A 128 -1.70 -10.54 -12.90
CA VAL A 128 -2.44 -11.62 -12.26
C VAL A 128 -3.26 -12.42 -13.26
N ALA A 129 -3.66 -13.64 -12.90
CA ALA A 129 -4.59 -14.46 -13.66
C ALA A 129 -5.68 -15.08 -12.77
N LYS A 130 -6.85 -15.37 -13.34
CA LYS A 130 -7.93 -16.09 -12.61
C LYS A 130 -7.64 -17.59 -12.41
N SER A 131 -6.71 -18.16 -13.16
CA SER A 131 -6.34 -19.57 -13.06
C SER A 131 -4.89 -19.80 -13.49
N ILE A 132 -4.16 -20.60 -12.71
CA ILE A 132 -2.76 -20.99 -12.97
C ILE A 132 -2.65 -21.89 -14.22
N LEU A 133 -3.70 -22.66 -14.54
CA LEU A 133 -3.70 -23.61 -15.66
C LEU A 133 -3.71 -22.91 -17.03
N ALA A 134 -4.12 -21.64 -17.08
CA ALA A 134 -4.20 -20.87 -18.32
C ALA A 134 -2.93 -20.05 -18.55
N GLY A 135 -1.76 -20.71 -18.55
CA GLY A 135 -0.45 -20.09 -18.84
C GLY A 135 -0.25 -19.65 -20.29
N SER A 136 -1.32 -19.27 -21.02
CA SER A 136 -1.22 -18.92 -22.45
C SER A 136 -2.34 -18.03 -23.00
N ASP A 137 -3.48 -17.89 -22.32
CA ASP A 137 -4.57 -17.04 -22.84
C ASP A 137 -4.39 -15.59 -22.36
N PRO A 138 -4.05 -14.64 -23.25
CA PRO A 138 -3.90 -13.24 -22.88
C PRO A 138 -5.18 -12.64 -22.30
N ASN A 139 -6.36 -13.19 -22.64
CA ASN A 139 -7.65 -12.73 -22.12
C ASN A 139 -7.87 -13.10 -20.64
N ASN A 140 -7.02 -13.96 -20.08
CA ASN A 140 -7.08 -14.34 -18.68
C ASN A 140 -6.05 -13.60 -17.80
N ILE A 141 -5.28 -12.68 -18.38
CA ILE A 141 -4.30 -11.86 -17.67
C ILE A 141 -4.91 -10.48 -17.37
N PHE A 142 -4.83 -10.09 -16.11
CA PHE A 142 -5.31 -8.82 -15.60
C PHE A 142 -4.18 -8.07 -14.90
N VAL A 143 -4.41 -6.79 -14.63
CA VAL A 143 -3.54 -5.98 -13.78
C VAL A 143 -4.27 -5.64 -12.50
N VAL A 144 -3.71 -5.98 -11.35
CA VAL A 144 -4.16 -5.47 -10.05
C VAL A 144 -3.29 -4.27 -9.70
N LYS A 145 -3.91 -3.10 -9.57
CA LYS A 145 -3.31 -1.91 -9.01
C LYS A 145 -3.78 -1.76 -7.56
N ASP A 146 -2.84 -1.87 -6.64
CA ASP A 146 -3.03 -1.72 -5.21
C ASP A 146 -2.41 -0.38 -4.77
N SER A 147 -3.17 0.49 -4.11
CA SER A 147 -2.68 1.81 -3.71
C SER A 147 -3.48 2.46 -2.58
N TRP A 148 -2.84 3.43 -1.93
CA TRP A 148 -3.41 4.25 -0.87
C TRP A 148 -3.87 5.61 -1.42
N VAL A 149 -5.17 5.84 -1.42
CA VAL A 149 -5.80 7.03 -2.00
C VAL A 149 -6.18 7.98 -0.88
N ASN A 150 -5.80 9.26 -1.00
CA ASN A 150 -6.21 10.27 -0.03
C ASN A 150 -7.73 10.48 -0.13
N ILE A 151 -8.44 10.45 1.00
CA ILE A 151 -9.91 10.50 1.06
C ILE A 151 -10.50 11.83 0.59
N GLU A 152 -9.71 12.90 0.61
CA GLU A 152 -10.10 14.24 0.17
C GLU A 152 -10.03 14.37 -1.36
N HIS A 153 -9.48 13.38 -2.06
CA HIS A 153 -9.51 13.36 -3.52
C HIS A 153 -10.95 13.27 -4.03
N GLN A 154 -11.38 14.32 -4.72
CA GLN A 154 -12.76 14.45 -5.22
C GLN A 154 -13.10 13.46 -6.33
N LEU A 155 -12.10 13.02 -7.10
CA LEU A 155 -12.28 12.12 -8.25
C LEU A 155 -11.42 10.87 -8.07
N LEU A 156 -12.09 9.72 -8.00
CA LEU A 156 -11.44 8.42 -7.90
C LEU A 156 -11.02 7.91 -9.28
N GLU A 157 -9.97 7.11 -9.31
CA GLU A 157 -9.43 6.58 -10.56
C GLU A 157 -10.42 5.66 -11.27
N GLU A 158 -11.26 4.89 -10.55
CA GLU A 158 -12.32 4.12 -11.21
C GLU A 158 -13.35 5.01 -11.92
N GLN A 159 -13.62 6.22 -11.41
CA GLN A 159 -14.58 7.14 -12.03
C GLN A 159 -13.99 7.72 -13.32
N ILE A 160 -12.68 7.98 -13.34
CA ILE A 160 -11.95 8.38 -14.55
C ILE A 160 -12.04 7.27 -15.61
N PHE A 161 -11.75 6.02 -15.22
CA PHE A 161 -11.84 4.89 -16.16
C PHE A 161 -13.26 4.63 -16.64
N GLU A 162 -14.26 4.78 -15.77
CA GLU A 162 -15.67 4.62 -16.16
C GLU A 162 -16.10 5.69 -17.17
N ALA A 163 -15.66 6.94 -17.01
CA ALA A 163 -15.91 8.01 -17.97
C ALA A 163 -15.23 7.76 -19.33
N LEU A 164 -14.16 6.95 -19.36
CA LEU A 164 -13.36 6.66 -20.55
C LEU A 164 -13.57 5.23 -21.09
N LYS A 165 -14.57 4.49 -20.60
CA LYS A 165 -14.78 3.06 -20.93
C LYS A 165 -14.99 2.75 -22.42
N ASP A 166 -15.48 3.74 -23.16
CA ASP A 166 -15.79 3.64 -24.60
C ASP A 166 -14.62 4.12 -25.48
N VAL A 167 -13.54 4.61 -24.87
CA VAL A 167 -12.34 5.07 -25.59
C VAL A 167 -11.47 3.86 -25.93
N GLU A 168 -11.17 3.69 -27.21
CA GLU A 168 -10.23 2.67 -27.67
C GLU A 168 -8.83 2.92 -27.08
N CYS A 169 -8.08 1.84 -26.80
CA CYS A 169 -6.75 1.90 -26.17
C CYS A 169 -6.70 2.36 -24.69
N VAL A 170 -7.84 2.67 -24.04
CA VAL A 170 -7.89 2.91 -22.59
C VAL A 170 -8.18 1.60 -21.84
N PRO A 171 -7.41 1.26 -20.78
CA PRO A 171 -7.72 0.12 -19.93
C PRO A 171 -9.11 0.24 -19.30
N LYS A 172 -9.83 -0.87 -19.25
CA LYS A 172 -11.16 -0.98 -18.63
C LYS A 172 -11.03 -1.52 -17.22
N VAL A 173 -11.78 -0.91 -16.30
CA VAL A 173 -11.94 -1.42 -14.93
C VAL A 173 -12.88 -2.60 -14.96
N LYS A 174 -12.41 -3.73 -14.45
CA LYS A 174 -13.20 -4.94 -14.26
C LYS A 174 -13.82 -4.98 -12.87
N GLU A 175 -13.01 -4.65 -11.86
CA GLU A 175 -13.40 -4.63 -10.45
C GLU A 175 -12.69 -3.45 -9.78
N ALA A 176 -13.39 -2.76 -8.89
CA ALA A 176 -12.86 -1.69 -8.04
C ALA A 176 -13.33 -1.96 -6.62
N TRP A 177 -12.40 -1.93 -5.67
CA TRP A 177 -12.70 -2.35 -4.30
C TRP A 177 -11.93 -1.52 -3.28
N THR A 178 -12.60 -1.19 -2.17
CA THR A 178 -11.97 -0.71 -0.95
C THR A 178 -11.59 -1.92 -0.12
N VAL A 179 -10.30 -2.09 0.15
CA VAL A 179 -9.82 -3.20 0.98
C VAL A 179 -10.41 -3.07 2.38
N GLN A 180 -10.82 -4.19 2.96
CA GLN A 180 -11.39 -4.23 4.30
C GLN A 180 -10.48 -4.98 5.26
N ARG A 181 -10.40 -4.53 6.51
CA ARG A 181 -9.79 -5.24 7.64
C ARG A 181 -10.81 -5.35 8.75
N ASP A 182 -10.99 -6.55 9.30
CA ASP A 182 -11.98 -6.83 10.35
C ASP A 182 -13.40 -6.31 10.00
N GLY A 183 -13.77 -6.38 8.71
CA GLY A 183 -15.08 -5.94 8.21
C GLY A 183 -15.30 -4.43 8.13
N GLN A 184 -14.24 -3.63 8.25
CA GLN A 184 -14.25 -2.17 8.07
C GLN A 184 -13.30 -1.77 6.96
N ASP A 185 -13.57 -0.65 6.28
CA ASP A 185 -12.67 -0.10 5.27
C ASP A 185 -11.28 0.16 5.86
N ASP A 186 -10.25 -0.26 5.14
CA ASP A 186 -8.87 -0.08 5.57
C ASP A 186 -8.44 1.37 5.38
N LEU A 187 -8.49 2.12 6.48
CA LEU A 187 -8.09 3.52 6.58
C LEU A 187 -6.85 3.66 7.46
N THR A 188 -5.97 4.60 7.10
CA THR A 188 -4.85 5.02 7.97
C THR A 188 -5.36 5.62 9.29
N SER A 189 -6.53 6.25 9.27
CA SER A 189 -7.17 6.83 10.48
C SER A 189 -7.59 5.81 11.53
N LEU A 190 -7.75 4.53 11.17
CA LEU A 190 -8.05 3.47 12.16
C LEU A 190 -6.88 3.25 13.11
N CYS A 191 -5.66 3.40 12.60
CA CYS A 191 -4.43 3.21 13.38
C CYS A 191 -4.01 4.51 14.09
N CYS A 192 -4.55 5.65 13.65
CA CYS A 192 -4.24 6.97 14.18
C CYS A 192 -5.51 7.82 14.39
N PRO A 193 -6.24 7.62 15.51
CA PRO A 193 -7.47 8.36 15.76
C PRO A 193 -7.21 9.87 15.84
N ALA A 194 -8.09 10.68 15.26
CA ALA A 194 -7.96 12.15 15.24
C ALA A 194 -7.77 12.77 16.64
N ALA A 195 -8.36 12.17 17.68
CA ALA A 195 -8.16 12.57 19.07
C ALA A 195 -6.70 12.48 19.51
N PHE A 196 -5.97 11.43 19.10
CA PHE A 196 -4.55 11.26 19.37
C PHE A 196 -3.70 12.27 18.58
N MET A 197 -4.05 12.54 17.32
CA MET A 197 -3.30 13.48 16.46
C MET A 197 -3.47 14.94 16.83
N SER A 198 -4.63 15.33 17.36
CA SER A 198 -4.88 16.71 17.84
C SER A 198 -3.85 17.17 18.88
N HIS A 199 -3.28 16.23 19.65
CA HIS A 199 -2.24 16.51 20.64
C HIS A 199 -0.89 16.87 20.00
N PHE A 200 -0.66 16.50 18.74
CA PHE A 200 0.58 16.74 18.01
C PHE A 200 0.48 17.89 17.00
N ASN A 201 -0.68 18.56 16.90
CA ASN A 201 -0.93 19.66 15.97
C ASN A 201 -0.54 19.33 14.51
N GLN A 202 -0.65 18.06 14.12
CA GLN A 202 -0.32 17.55 12.79
C GLN A 202 -1.60 17.22 12.03
N SER A 203 -1.71 17.70 10.79
CA SER A 203 -2.72 17.22 9.84
C SER A 203 -2.40 15.78 9.45
N CYS A 204 -3.34 14.86 9.68
CA CYS A 204 -3.21 13.49 9.21
C CYS A 204 -3.59 13.41 7.73
N ASP A 205 -2.72 12.84 6.92
CA ASP A 205 -3.04 12.46 5.55
C ASP A 205 -3.91 11.20 5.60
N HIS A 206 -5.23 11.38 5.62
CA HIS A 206 -6.17 10.28 5.70
C HIS A 206 -6.27 9.56 4.35
N ARG A 207 -5.95 8.28 4.34
CA ARG A 207 -5.89 7.46 3.13
C ARG A 207 -6.70 6.19 3.29
N THR A 208 -7.37 5.80 2.20
CA THR A 208 -8.08 4.53 2.04
C THR A 208 -7.27 3.60 1.15
N HIS A 209 -7.18 2.34 1.53
CA HIS A 209 -6.55 1.29 0.75
C HIS A 209 -7.50 0.80 -0.36
N ARG A 210 -7.05 0.90 -1.62
CA ARG A 210 -7.87 0.65 -2.81
C ARG A 210 -7.20 -0.34 -3.75
N ARG A 211 -8.01 -1.21 -4.35
CA ARG A 211 -7.61 -2.10 -5.45
C ARG A 211 -8.46 -1.89 -6.69
N LEU A 212 -7.79 -1.82 -7.83
CA LEU A 212 -8.40 -1.81 -9.16
C LEU A 212 -7.91 -3.00 -9.97
N VAL A 213 -8.82 -3.72 -10.59
CA VAL A 213 -8.52 -4.77 -11.58
C VAL A 213 -8.75 -4.20 -12.97
N LEU A 214 -7.71 -4.18 -13.79
CA LEU A 214 -7.70 -3.56 -15.12
C LEU A 214 -7.46 -4.60 -16.23
N THR A 215 -8.05 -4.35 -17.39
CA THR A 215 -7.87 -5.13 -18.63
C THR A 215 -7.94 -4.22 -19.87
N PRO A 216 -7.20 -4.48 -20.97
CA PRO A 216 -6.20 -5.53 -21.12
C PRO A 216 -4.94 -5.24 -20.28
N ALA A 217 -4.19 -6.29 -19.94
CA ALA A 217 -2.91 -6.16 -19.27
C ALA A 217 -1.82 -5.73 -20.27
N GLY A 218 -1.27 -4.54 -20.09
CA GLY A 218 -0.16 -4.00 -20.89
C GLY A 218 1.18 -4.03 -20.16
N ARG A 219 2.28 -3.98 -20.90
CA ARG A 219 3.63 -3.82 -20.33
C ARG A 219 4.01 -2.34 -20.25
N PRO A 220 4.84 -1.93 -19.28
CA PRO A 220 5.34 -0.55 -19.23
C PRO A 220 6.09 -0.17 -20.52
N ILE A 221 5.99 1.10 -20.95
CA ILE A 221 6.66 1.62 -22.16
C ILE A 221 8.19 1.49 -22.08
N THR A 222 8.77 1.32 -20.89
CA THR A 222 10.20 1.04 -20.71
C THR A 222 10.63 -0.35 -21.19
N HIS A 223 9.68 -1.24 -21.51
CA HIS A 223 9.92 -2.61 -21.99
C HIS A 223 9.59 -2.79 -23.48
N THR A 224 9.55 -1.70 -24.26
CA THR A 224 9.29 -1.78 -25.71
C THR A 224 10.36 -2.58 -26.43
N ALA A 225 9.95 -3.44 -27.35
CA ALA A 225 10.83 -4.27 -28.17
C ALA A 225 11.44 -3.48 -29.35
N SER A 226 10.87 -2.34 -29.73
CA SER A 226 11.36 -1.53 -30.85
C SER A 226 11.01 -0.04 -30.74
N PRO A 227 11.75 0.85 -31.43
CA PRO A 227 11.38 2.26 -31.55
C PRO A 227 10.00 2.47 -32.20
N LEU A 228 9.58 1.57 -33.10
CA LEU A 228 8.27 1.64 -33.73
C LEU A 228 7.14 1.49 -32.70
N GLU A 229 7.30 0.57 -31.75
CA GLU A 229 6.33 0.36 -30.66
C GLU A 229 6.19 1.62 -29.78
N VAL A 230 7.30 2.30 -29.48
CA VAL A 230 7.28 3.59 -28.76
C VAL A 230 6.46 4.62 -29.52
N VAL A 231 6.69 4.76 -30.83
CA VAL A 231 5.95 5.73 -31.67
C VAL A 231 4.46 5.38 -31.72
N THR A 232 4.10 4.10 -31.84
CA THR A 232 2.72 3.65 -31.76
C THR A 232 2.08 3.98 -30.41
N CYS A 233 2.76 3.71 -29.29
CA CYS A 233 2.27 4.09 -27.97
C CYS A 233 2.06 5.61 -27.82
N LEU A 234 2.94 6.43 -28.41
CA LEU A 234 2.79 7.89 -28.39
C LEU A 234 1.61 8.37 -29.24
N LEU A 235 1.37 7.73 -30.39
CA LEU A 235 0.18 7.98 -31.21
C LEU A 235 -1.10 7.64 -30.45
N ASP A 236 -1.17 6.46 -29.83
CA ASP A 236 -2.31 6.03 -29.00
C ASP A 236 -2.53 6.98 -27.81
N LEU A 237 -1.45 7.47 -27.21
CA LEU A 237 -1.52 8.45 -26.12
C LEU A 237 -2.10 9.79 -26.58
N ILE A 238 -1.78 10.26 -27.78
CA ILE A 238 -2.35 11.50 -28.33
C ILE A 238 -3.86 11.31 -28.56
N ILE A 239 -4.26 10.18 -29.14
CA ILE A 239 -5.67 9.83 -29.37
C ILE A 239 -6.42 9.78 -28.03
N GLY A 240 -5.90 9.03 -27.06
CA GLY A 240 -6.48 8.93 -25.72
C GLY A 240 -6.60 10.29 -25.03
N LYS A 241 -5.57 11.15 -25.16
CA LYS A 241 -5.57 12.51 -24.60
C LYS A 241 -6.69 13.37 -25.20
N GLU A 242 -6.91 13.35 -26.51
CA GLU A 242 -8.01 14.10 -27.12
C GLU A 242 -9.39 13.72 -26.55
N PHE A 243 -9.59 12.42 -26.27
CA PHE A 243 -10.82 11.95 -25.65
C PHE A 243 -10.96 12.44 -24.20
N VAL A 244 -9.89 12.39 -23.40
CA VAL A 244 -9.90 12.92 -22.03
C VAL A 244 -10.31 14.39 -22.00
N PHE A 245 -9.76 15.22 -22.90
CA PHE A 245 -10.16 16.63 -23.05
C PHE A 245 -11.61 16.79 -23.46
N ARG A 246 -12.10 15.98 -24.42
CA ARG A 246 -13.47 16.06 -24.92
C ARG A 246 -14.50 15.72 -23.83
N TYR A 247 -14.18 14.77 -22.96
CA TYR A 247 -15.06 14.33 -21.87
C TYR A 247 -14.85 15.11 -20.55
N ASN A 248 -13.95 16.09 -20.52
CA ASN A 248 -13.66 16.94 -19.36
C ASN A 248 -13.39 16.13 -18.07
N VAL A 249 -12.66 15.02 -18.21
CA VAL A 249 -12.39 14.04 -17.13
C VAL A 249 -11.16 14.43 -16.30
N VAL A 250 -10.32 15.33 -16.79
CA VAL A 250 -9.11 15.86 -16.12
C VAL A 250 -8.91 17.32 -16.47
#